data_AF-A0A954RH63-F1
#
_entry.id   AF-A0A954RH63-F1
#
_cell.length_a   1.000
_cell.length_b   1.000
_cell.length_c   1.000
_cell.angle_alpha   90.00
_cell.angle_beta   90.00
_cell.angle_gamma   90.00
#
_symmetry.space_group_name_H-M   'P 1'
#
loop_
_entity.id
_entity.type
_entity.pdbx_description
1 polymer ?
#
loop_
_entity_poly.entity_id
_entity_poly.type
_entity_poly.pdbx_seq_one_letter_code
_entity_poly.pdbx_strand_id
1 'polypeptide(L)'
;MARNEQLIRQHKLLQILERYRFGRTLDELRNDLVEELGLSSLHVRSVRRDMEALQAAGLDVGVHETRGRGKVWKLGPRFHGSHKIDASATELIALSLARDLLTPLAGTPFWIGIESFWNKIREILPASVWEHYQKFRDVLHVLGLPAKSYAKHQGTLKTINRAILEHRILEIAYQPLGQSQPSTRRIEPHGIVFYQGSLYVIADACEVAGGDERLRHLKLDRFRKATALDEWFKPRDEFHLERYLRE
;
A
#
# COMPACT_ATOMS: atom_id res chain seq x y z
N MET A 1 16.30 -6.59 14.16
CA MET A 1 15.65 -6.85 12.85
C MET A 1 14.54 -5.82 12.71
N ALA A 2 14.54 -5.06 11.62
CA ALA A 2 13.71 -3.87 11.51
C ALA A 2 12.21 -4.26 11.51
N ARG A 3 11.42 -3.63 12.38
CA ARG A 3 9.97 -3.86 12.53
C ARG A 3 9.22 -3.81 11.19
N ASN A 4 9.72 -3.04 10.24
CA ASN A 4 9.18 -2.91 8.88
C ASN A 4 9.34 -4.20 8.05
N GLU A 5 10.48 -4.90 8.13
CA GLU A 5 10.68 -6.17 7.41
C GLU A 5 9.71 -7.25 7.86
N GLN A 6 9.42 -7.29 9.17
CA GLN A 6 8.45 -8.22 9.73
C GLN A 6 7.04 -7.94 9.20
N LEU A 7 6.61 -6.68 9.17
CA LEU A 7 5.31 -6.29 8.64
C LEU A 7 5.16 -6.63 7.14
N ILE A 8 6.24 -6.48 6.35
CA ILE A 8 6.25 -6.85 4.94
C ILE A 8 6.07 -8.36 4.77
N ARG A 9 6.84 -9.17 5.50
CA ARG A 9 6.71 -10.64 5.45
C ARG A 9 5.32 -11.09 5.89
N GLN A 10 4.78 -10.48 6.95
CA GLN A 10 3.43 -10.73 7.45
C GLN A 10 2.35 -10.43 6.40
N HIS A 11 2.40 -9.24 5.78
CA HIS A 11 1.47 -8.89 4.71
C HIS A 11 1.57 -9.86 3.53
N LYS A 12 2.80 -10.26 3.17
CA LYS A 12 3.03 -11.18 2.07
C LYS A 12 2.52 -12.60 2.37
N LEU A 13 2.71 -13.07 3.60
CA LEU A 13 2.18 -14.36 4.07
C LEU A 13 0.66 -14.44 3.92
N LEU A 14 -0.06 -13.35 4.22
CA LEU A 14 -1.51 -13.28 4.02
C LEU A 14 -1.87 -13.43 2.54
N GLN A 15 -1.21 -12.68 1.65
CA GLN A 15 -1.43 -12.78 0.20
C GLN A 15 -1.13 -14.17 -0.36
N ILE A 16 -0.10 -14.85 0.15
CA ILE A 16 0.25 -16.21 -0.25
C ILE A 16 -0.86 -17.17 0.19
N LEU A 17 -1.26 -17.10 1.46
CA LEU A 17 -2.27 -18.01 2.00
C LEU A 17 -3.66 -17.78 1.39
N GLU A 18 -3.99 -16.57 0.93
CA GLU A 18 -5.23 -16.27 0.20
C GLU A 18 -5.35 -17.08 -1.11
N ARG A 19 -4.22 -17.40 -1.74
CA ARG A 19 -4.18 -18.16 -3.00
C ARG A 19 -4.29 -19.67 -2.77
N TYR A 20 -3.91 -20.17 -1.60
CA TYR A 20 -3.79 -21.61 -1.33
C TYR A 20 -4.91 -22.12 -0.40
N ARG A 21 -5.99 -22.60 -1.01
CA ARG A 21 -7.16 -23.18 -0.30
C ARG A 21 -6.83 -24.31 0.67
N PHE A 22 -5.80 -25.11 0.38
CA PHE A 22 -5.39 -26.25 1.22
C PHE A 22 -4.30 -25.89 2.24
N GLY A 23 -3.88 -24.63 2.30
CA GLY A 23 -2.78 -24.20 3.14
C GLY A 23 -1.40 -24.62 2.62
N ARG A 24 -0.37 -24.12 3.30
CA ARG A 24 1.05 -24.31 2.96
C ARG A 24 1.84 -24.67 4.23
N THR A 25 2.83 -25.53 4.11
CA THR A 25 3.77 -25.83 5.19
C THR A 25 4.67 -24.61 5.46
N LEU A 26 5.35 -24.58 6.61
CA LEU A 26 6.29 -23.50 6.92
C LEU A 26 7.47 -23.43 5.93
N ASP A 27 7.93 -24.57 5.42
CA ASP A 27 9.00 -24.63 4.42
C ASP A 27 8.55 -24.11 3.05
N GLU A 28 7.32 -24.41 2.65
CA GLU A 28 6.72 -23.86 1.44
C GLU A 28 6.49 -22.36 1.57
N LEU A 29 5.92 -21.89 2.68
CA LEU A 29 5.75 -20.46 2.94
C LEU A 29 7.09 -19.71 2.96
N ARG A 30 8.14 -20.32 3.51
CA ARG A 30 9.50 -19.77 3.44
C ARG A 30 9.95 -19.63 1.99
N ASN A 31 9.80 -20.68 1.18
CA ASN A 31 10.23 -20.67 -0.21
C ASN A 31 9.45 -19.63 -1.02
N ASP A 32 8.12 -19.58 -0.85
CA ASP A 32 7.25 -18.60 -1.51
C ASP A 32 7.63 -17.16 -1.10
N LEU A 33 7.96 -16.93 0.17
CA LEU A 33 8.44 -15.62 0.63
C LEU A 33 9.79 -15.25 0.03
N VAL A 34 10.74 -16.20 -0.03
CA VAL A 34 12.06 -15.98 -0.61
C VAL A 34 11.94 -15.61 -2.08
N GLU A 35 11.12 -16.34 -2.83
CA GLU A 35 10.86 -16.10 -4.25
C GLU A 35 10.12 -14.78 -4.48
N GLU A 36 8.97 -14.58 -3.84
CA GLU A 36 8.11 -13.43 -4.15
C GLU A 36 8.62 -12.10 -3.58
N LEU A 37 9.49 -12.13 -2.56
CA LEU A 37 10.15 -10.95 -2.02
C LEU A 37 11.60 -10.79 -2.51
N GLY A 38 12.12 -11.75 -3.29
CA GLY A 38 13.50 -11.71 -3.79
C GLY A 38 14.56 -11.72 -2.69
N LEU A 39 14.32 -12.45 -1.60
CA LEU A 39 15.25 -12.54 -0.47
C LEU A 39 16.39 -13.50 -0.81
N SER A 40 17.60 -13.22 -0.32
CA SER A 40 18.74 -14.14 -0.50
C SER A 40 18.62 -15.38 0.41
N SER A 41 18.10 -15.22 1.62
CA SER A 41 17.81 -16.32 2.53
C SER A 41 16.76 -15.92 3.57
N LEU A 42 16.01 -16.91 4.07
CA LEU A 42 15.06 -16.72 5.17
C LEU A 42 15.00 -17.99 6.03
N HIS A 43 15.13 -17.86 7.35
CA HIS A 43 15.03 -19.01 8.24
C HIS A 43 13.57 -19.38 8.54
N VAL A 44 13.25 -20.68 8.60
CA VAL A 44 11.89 -21.19 8.88
C VAL A 44 11.33 -20.67 10.21
N ARG A 45 12.21 -20.51 11.23
CA ARG A 45 11.81 -19.91 12.53
C ARG A 45 11.30 -18.47 12.40
N SER A 46 11.81 -17.69 11.44
CA SER A 46 11.32 -16.33 11.19
C SER A 46 9.90 -16.36 10.66
N VAL A 47 9.62 -17.24 9.70
CA VAL A 47 8.26 -17.46 9.17
C VAL A 47 7.32 -17.90 10.28
N ARG A 48 7.72 -18.86 11.13
CA ARG A 48 6.92 -19.29 12.28
C ARG A 48 6.58 -18.12 13.22
N ARG A 49 7.57 -17.30 13.58
CA ARG A 49 7.36 -16.13 14.44
C ARG A 49 6.41 -15.11 13.80
N ASP A 50 6.51 -14.90 12.50
CA ASP A 50 5.62 -13.99 11.77
C ASP A 50 4.17 -14.51 11.76
N MET A 51 3.98 -15.82 11.57
CA MET A 51 2.67 -16.48 11.66
C MET A 51 2.06 -16.39 13.06
N GLU A 52 2.84 -16.65 14.10
CA GLU A 52 2.41 -16.52 15.51
C GLU A 52 2.00 -15.07 15.84
N ALA A 53 2.73 -14.08 15.31
CA ALA A 53 2.39 -12.67 15.49
C ALA A 53 1.11 -12.27 14.74
N LEU A 54 0.83 -12.84 13.55
CA LEU A 54 -0.45 -12.66 12.86
C LEU A 54 -1.62 -13.22 13.69
N GLN A 55 -1.46 -14.40 14.28
CA GLN A 55 -2.46 -14.98 15.18
C GLN A 55 -2.66 -14.11 16.43
N ALA A 56 -1.59 -13.62 17.04
CA ALA A 56 -1.64 -12.75 18.21
C ALA A 56 -2.34 -11.40 17.91
N ALA A 57 -2.27 -10.93 16.66
CA ALA A 57 -3.01 -9.75 16.18
C ALA A 57 -4.52 -10.02 15.93
N GLY A 58 -5.00 -11.24 16.17
CA GLY A 58 -6.40 -11.62 16.02
C GLY A 58 -6.79 -12.03 14.60
N LEU A 59 -5.84 -12.21 13.67
CA LEU A 59 -6.12 -12.72 12.33
C LEU A 59 -6.44 -14.22 12.40
N ASP A 60 -7.50 -14.63 11.71
CA ASP A 60 -7.95 -16.02 11.65
C ASP A 60 -7.03 -16.86 10.76
N VAL A 61 -5.88 -17.24 11.31
CA VAL A 61 -4.91 -18.12 10.66
C VAL A 61 -4.68 -19.33 11.56
N GLY A 62 -4.87 -20.53 11.03
CA GLY A 62 -4.87 -21.78 11.79
C GLY A 62 -3.84 -22.78 11.29
N VAL A 63 -3.36 -23.63 12.21
CA VAL A 63 -2.54 -24.80 11.89
C VAL A 63 -3.45 -26.01 11.76
N HIS A 64 -3.32 -26.74 10.66
CA HIS A 64 -4.08 -27.96 10.39
C HIS A 64 -3.14 -29.09 10.04
N GLU A 65 -3.45 -30.29 10.52
CA GLU A 65 -2.76 -31.49 10.07
C GLU A 65 -3.40 -32.01 8.79
N THR A 66 -2.59 -32.18 7.76
CA THR A 66 -3.00 -32.76 6.48
C THR A 66 -2.29 -34.10 6.30
N ARG A 67 -3.07 -35.16 5.99
CA ARG A 67 -2.53 -36.50 5.72
C ARG A 67 -1.45 -36.41 4.63
N GLY A 68 -0.25 -36.88 4.94
CA GLY A 68 0.89 -36.92 4.03
C GLY A 68 1.70 -35.63 3.88
N ARG A 69 1.24 -34.48 4.40
CA ARG A 69 1.96 -33.18 4.31
C ARG A 69 2.34 -32.58 5.67
N GLY A 70 1.87 -33.17 6.77
CA GLY A 70 2.15 -32.67 8.11
C GLY A 70 1.34 -31.41 8.45
N LYS A 71 1.94 -30.50 9.25
CA LYS A 71 1.29 -29.27 9.70
C LYS A 71 1.35 -28.20 8.62
N VAL A 72 0.17 -27.81 8.11
CA VAL A 72 -0.01 -26.71 7.16
C VAL A 72 -0.68 -25.54 7.85
N TRP A 73 -0.28 -24.34 7.45
CA TRP A 73 -0.91 -23.09 7.84
C TRP A 73 -1.94 -22.70 6.77
N LYS A 74 -3.13 -22.31 7.21
CA LYS A 74 -4.20 -21.85 6.32
C LYS A 74 -4.98 -20.71 6.95
N LEU A 75 -5.57 -19.89 6.09
CA LEU A 75 -6.55 -18.91 6.51
C LEU A 75 -7.81 -19.64 6.97
N GLY A 76 -8.28 -19.28 8.16
CA GLY A 76 -9.52 -19.79 8.69
C GLY A 76 -10.73 -19.20 7.94
N PRO A 77 -11.92 -19.80 8.14
CA PRO A 77 -13.13 -19.39 7.43
C PRO A 77 -13.56 -17.94 7.72
N ARG A 78 -13.10 -17.33 8.82
CA ARG A 78 -13.38 -15.92 9.16
C ARG A 78 -12.45 -14.94 8.48
N PHE A 79 -11.31 -15.39 7.95
CA PHE A 79 -10.41 -14.53 7.17
C PHE A 79 -10.98 -14.22 5.78
N HIS A 80 -11.59 -15.22 5.13
CA HIS A 80 -12.41 -14.99 3.93
C HIS A 80 -13.78 -14.38 4.27
N GLY A 81 -14.13 -14.35 5.55
CA GLY A 81 -15.30 -13.66 6.05
C GLY A 81 -15.06 -12.16 5.95
N SER A 82 -15.79 -11.50 5.06
CA SER A 82 -16.04 -10.07 5.17
C SER A 82 -16.30 -9.73 6.63
N HIS A 83 -15.50 -8.85 7.24
CA HIS A 83 -15.95 -8.18 8.45
C HIS A 83 -17.33 -7.60 8.12
N LYS A 84 -18.37 -8.04 8.81
CA LYS A 84 -19.70 -7.44 8.68
C LYS A 84 -19.57 -6.05 9.29
N ILE A 85 -19.45 -5.05 8.41
CA ILE A 85 -19.47 -3.65 8.80
C ILE A 85 -20.93 -3.23 8.65
N ASP A 86 -21.59 -3.04 9.79
CA ASP A 86 -22.90 -2.40 9.80
C ASP A 86 -22.67 -0.89 9.59
N ALA A 87 -23.34 -0.32 8.59
CA ALA A 87 -23.28 1.10 8.27
C ALA A 87 -24.70 1.63 8.07
N SER A 88 -25.01 2.74 8.72
CA SER A 88 -26.26 3.47 8.56
C SER A 88 -26.29 4.22 7.22
N ALA A 89 -27.50 4.57 6.76
CA ALA A 89 -27.67 5.31 5.51
C ALA A 89 -26.93 6.66 5.52
N THR A 90 -26.87 7.34 6.67
CA THR A 90 -26.19 8.63 6.85
C THR A 90 -24.66 8.48 6.81
N GLU A 91 -24.10 7.41 7.39
CA GLU A 91 -22.67 7.11 7.28
C GLU A 91 -22.27 6.81 5.84
N LEU A 92 -23.10 6.07 5.09
CA LEU A 92 -22.87 5.81 3.67
C LEU A 92 -22.94 7.10 2.84
N ILE A 93 -23.90 8.00 3.13
CA ILE A 93 -23.94 9.32 2.49
C ILE A 93 -22.69 10.16 2.83
N ALA A 94 -22.18 10.13 4.07
CA ALA A 94 -20.96 10.85 4.42
C ALA A 94 -19.72 10.29 3.69
N LEU A 95 -19.56 8.95 3.69
CA LEU A 95 -18.45 8.27 3.01
C LEU A 95 -18.50 8.46 1.49
N SER A 96 -19.69 8.60 0.92
CA SER A 96 -19.95 9.00 -0.47
C SER A 96 -19.14 10.22 -0.89
N LEU A 97 -19.20 11.24 -0.05
CA LEU A 97 -18.60 12.54 -0.31
C LEU A 97 -17.09 12.46 -0.13
N ALA A 98 -16.64 11.66 0.84
CA ALA A 98 -15.23 11.34 1.01
C ALA A 98 -14.66 10.61 -0.21
N ARG A 99 -15.43 9.70 -0.85
CA ARG A 99 -15.02 9.05 -2.10
C ARG A 99 -14.74 10.08 -3.19
N ASP A 100 -15.61 11.07 -3.35
CA ASP A 100 -15.46 12.09 -4.39
C ASP A 100 -14.21 12.95 -4.15
N LEU A 101 -13.85 13.25 -2.89
CA LEU A 101 -12.56 13.89 -2.53
C LEU A 101 -11.33 13.03 -2.85
N LEU A 102 -11.48 11.71 -2.91
CA LEU A 102 -10.38 10.77 -3.17
C LEU A 102 -10.23 10.44 -4.66
N THR A 103 -11.03 11.03 -5.56
CA THR A 103 -10.90 10.83 -7.02
C THR A 103 -9.49 11.08 -7.57
N PRO A 104 -8.65 12.00 -7.05
CA PRO A 104 -7.28 12.15 -7.53
C PRO A 104 -6.37 10.96 -7.22
N LEU A 105 -6.78 10.02 -6.36
CA LEU A 105 -6.08 8.75 -6.16
C LEU A 105 -6.39 7.73 -7.26
N ALA A 106 -7.22 8.08 -8.26
CA ALA A 106 -7.59 7.21 -9.36
C ALA A 106 -6.37 6.53 -9.98
N GLY A 107 -6.45 5.20 -10.12
CA GLY A 107 -5.36 4.39 -10.65
C GLY A 107 -4.33 3.94 -9.62
N THR A 108 -4.38 4.37 -8.36
CA THR A 108 -3.56 3.80 -7.28
C THR A 108 -4.20 2.53 -6.68
N PRO A 109 -3.42 1.65 -6.00
CA PRO A 109 -3.99 0.53 -5.24
C PRO A 109 -5.02 0.96 -4.19
N PHE A 110 -4.88 2.16 -3.62
CA PHE A 110 -5.83 2.73 -2.66
C PHE A 110 -7.20 2.98 -3.30
N TRP A 111 -7.21 3.56 -4.50
CA TRP A 111 -8.45 3.76 -5.25
C TRP A 111 -9.13 2.45 -5.64
N ILE A 112 -8.36 1.42 -6.02
CA ILE A 112 -8.91 0.08 -6.31
C ILE A 112 -9.64 -0.47 -5.08
N GLY A 113 -9.07 -0.34 -3.89
CA GLY A 113 -9.71 -0.74 -2.63
C GLY A 113 -11.01 0.03 -2.36
N ILE A 114 -10.99 1.35 -2.56
CA ILE A 114 -12.16 2.22 -2.40
C ILE A 114 -13.28 1.81 -3.37
N GLU A 115 -12.97 1.60 -4.66
CA GLU A 115 -13.98 1.17 -5.64
C GLU A 115 -14.54 -0.22 -5.33
N SER A 116 -13.67 -1.17 -4.94
CA SER A 116 -14.11 -2.51 -4.54
C SER A 116 -15.08 -2.46 -3.36
N PHE A 117 -14.81 -1.61 -2.36
CA PHE A 117 -15.71 -1.39 -1.23
C PHE A 117 -17.07 -0.86 -1.69
N TRP A 118 -17.09 0.20 -2.52
CA TRP A 118 -18.34 0.79 -3.01
C TRP A 118 -19.15 -0.15 -3.91
N ASN A 119 -18.50 -1.00 -4.69
CA ASN A 119 -19.18 -2.01 -5.49
C ASN A 119 -19.90 -3.03 -4.60
N LYS A 120 -19.26 -3.50 -3.51
CA LYS A 120 -19.88 -4.40 -2.54
C LYS A 120 -21.07 -3.74 -1.83
N ILE A 121 -20.95 -2.47 -1.46
CA ILE A 121 -22.06 -1.72 -0.85
C ILE A 121 -23.25 -1.64 -1.83
N ARG A 122 -23.01 -1.36 -3.11
CA ARG A 122 -24.06 -1.32 -4.14
C ARG A 122 -24.77 -2.67 -4.29
N GLU A 123 -24.06 -3.78 -4.16
CA GLU A 123 -24.64 -5.13 -4.27
C GLU A 123 -25.50 -5.52 -3.05
N ILE A 124 -25.21 -4.95 -1.88
CA ILE A 124 -25.88 -5.31 -0.61
C ILE A 124 -27.07 -4.39 -0.31
N LEU A 125 -27.02 -3.13 -0.74
CA LEU A 125 -28.06 -2.16 -0.44
C LEU A 125 -29.36 -2.39 -1.24
N PRO A 126 -30.55 -2.22 -0.62
CA PRO A 126 -31.80 -2.12 -1.36
C PRO A 126 -31.78 -0.96 -2.37
N ALA A 127 -32.41 -1.16 -3.53
CA ALA A 127 -32.46 -0.17 -4.60
C ALA A 127 -32.99 1.20 -4.14
N SER A 128 -34.01 1.22 -3.27
CA SER A 128 -34.59 2.46 -2.72
C SER A 128 -33.60 3.27 -1.87
N VAL A 129 -32.72 2.60 -1.12
CA VAL A 129 -31.67 3.24 -0.32
C VAL A 129 -30.57 3.79 -1.24
N TRP A 130 -30.23 3.05 -2.29
CA TRP A 130 -29.26 3.50 -3.30
C TRP A 130 -29.77 4.72 -4.10
N GLU A 131 -31.02 4.72 -4.51
CA GLU A 131 -31.65 5.87 -5.19
C GLU A 131 -31.71 7.11 -4.28
N HIS A 132 -32.04 6.91 -3.00
CA HIS A 132 -32.03 8.01 -2.02
C HIS A 132 -30.61 8.59 -1.84
N TYR A 133 -29.61 7.71 -1.80
CA TYR A 133 -28.20 8.09 -1.78
C TYR A 133 -27.77 8.87 -3.03
N GLN A 134 -28.20 8.45 -4.23
CA GLN A 134 -27.89 9.16 -5.48
C GLN A 134 -28.45 10.57 -5.49
N LYS A 135 -29.68 10.77 -5.00
CA LYS A 135 -30.29 12.11 -4.89
C LYS A 135 -29.44 13.09 -4.05
N PHE A 136 -28.78 12.62 -2.98
CA PHE A 136 -27.89 13.48 -2.19
C PHE A 136 -26.60 13.84 -2.93
N ARG A 137 -26.08 12.93 -3.77
CA ARG A 137 -24.90 13.23 -4.63
C ARG A 137 -25.22 14.22 -5.74
N ASP A 138 -26.46 14.25 -6.19
CA ASP A 138 -26.92 15.23 -7.18
C ASP A 138 -27.09 16.64 -6.58
N VAL A 139 -27.26 16.75 -5.25
CA VAL A 139 -27.40 18.04 -4.56
C VAL A 139 -26.05 18.61 -4.12
N LEU A 140 -25.13 17.75 -3.67
CA LEU A 140 -23.81 18.19 -3.18
C LEU A 140 -22.70 17.68 -4.10
N HIS A 141 -22.19 18.60 -4.92
CA HIS A 141 -21.03 18.34 -5.77
C HIS A 141 -19.75 18.77 -5.08
N VAL A 142 -18.85 17.81 -4.87
CA VAL A 142 -17.49 18.09 -4.41
C VAL A 142 -16.64 18.54 -5.60
N LEU A 143 -16.59 19.84 -5.82
CA LEU A 143 -15.68 20.47 -6.77
C LEU A 143 -14.44 20.94 -6.00
N GLY A 144 -13.28 20.35 -6.27
CA GLY A 144 -12.07 20.78 -5.56
C GLY A 144 -10.76 20.18 -6.00
N LEU A 145 -10.75 19.08 -6.75
CA LEU A 145 -9.51 18.46 -7.17
C LEU A 145 -9.62 18.07 -8.65
N PRO A 146 -8.71 18.54 -9.53
CA PRO A 146 -8.73 18.12 -10.93
C PRO A 146 -8.65 16.59 -10.96
N ALA A 147 -9.55 15.95 -11.71
CA ALA A 147 -9.57 14.51 -11.89
C ALA A 147 -8.29 14.06 -12.60
N LYS A 148 -7.26 13.75 -11.80
CA LYS A 148 -6.00 13.20 -12.27
C LYS A 148 -6.04 11.70 -12.11
N SER A 149 -5.68 11.00 -13.19
CA SER A 149 -5.52 9.55 -13.15
C SER A 149 -4.05 9.18 -13.12
N TYR A 150 -3.66 8.43 -12.09
CA TYR A 150 -2.34 7.82 -11.93
C TYR A 150 -2.27 6.40 -12.52
N ALA A 151 -3.25 5.98 -13.32
CA ALA A 151 -3.28 4.63 -13.91
C ALA A 151 -1.99 4.31 -14.69
N LYS A 152 -1.48 5.27 -15.46
CA LYS A 152 -0.19 5.13 -16.19
C LYS A 152 1.02 5.03 -15.27
N HIS A 153 0.90 5.47 -14.02
CA HIS A 153 1.93 5.45 -13.00
C HIS A 153 1.80 4.27 -12.02
N GLN A 154 0.91 3.31 -12.24
CA GLN A 154 0.75 2.15 -11.36
C GLN A 154 2.06 1.41 -11.08
N GLY A 155 2.83 1.10 -12.13
CA GLY A 155 4.12 0.43 -11.99
C GLY A 155 5.14 1.26 -11.20
N THR A 156 5.17 2.57 -11.48
CA THR A 156 6.03 3.53 -10.76
C THR A 156 5.65 3.60 -9.28
N LEU A 157 4.36 3.73 -8.96
CA LEU A 157 3.84 3.75 -7.59
C LEU A 157 4.14 2.46 -6.84
N LYS A 158 3.96 1.30 -7.49
CA LYS A 158 4.31 0.01 -6.90
C LYS A 158 5.79 -0.06 -6.56
N THR A 159 6.66 0.44 -7.45
CA THR A 159 8.11 0.48 -7.24
C THR A 159 8.49 1.44 -6.12
N ILE A 160 7.90 2.63 -6.08
CA ILE A 160 8.15 3.63 -5.02
C ILE A 160 7.69 3.10 -3.66
N ASN A 161 6.46 2.57 -3.57
CA ASN A 161 5.95 1.97 -2.34
C ASN A 161 6.86 0.85 -1.84
N ARG A 162 7.31 -0.04 -2.74
CA ARG A 162 8.26 -1.09 -2.38
C ARG A 162 9.57 -0.50 -1.83
N ALA A 163 10.12 0.52 -2.49
CA ALA A 163 11.37 1.13 -2.07
C ALA A 163 11.25 1.87 -0.73
N ILE A 164 10.12 2.54 -0.46
CA ILE A 164 9.84 3.14 0.86
C ILE A 164 9.82 2.06 1.94
N LEU A 165 9.07 0.99 1.70
CA LEU A 165 8.89 -0.10 2.66
C LEU A 165 10.20 -0.85 2.94
N GLU A 166 10.99 -1.10 1.91
CA GLU A 166 12.27 -1.82 1.98
C GLU A 166 13.46 -0.89 2.30
N HIS A 167 13.25 0.42 2.43
CA HIS A 167 14.29 1.45 2.53
C HIS A 167 15.36 1.33 1.44
N ARG A 168 14.93 1.12 0.19
CA ARG A 168 15.81 1.03 -0.98
C ARG A 168 15.98 2.37 -1.64
N ILE A 169 17.19 2.63 -2.13
CA ILE A 169 17.48 3.79 -2.96
C ILE A 169 16.71 3.63 -4.28
N LEU A 170 16.02 4.69 -4.69
CA LEU A 170 15.38 4.77 -6.00
C LEU A 170 16.27 5.56 -6.95
N GLU A 171 16.51 4.98 -8.13
CA GLU A 171 16.91 5.74 -9.29
C GLU A 171 15.65 6.21 -10.02
N ILE A 172 15.56 7.51 -10.29
CA ILE A 172 14.40 8.14 -10.91
C ILE A 172 14.80 8.92 -12.15
N ALA A 173 14.01 8.78 -13.22
CA ALA A 173 14.04 9.70 -14.35
C ALA A 173 13.00 10.80 -14.07
N TYR A 174 13.47 11.95 -13.59
CA TYR A 174 12.62 13.04 -13.11
C TYR A 174 12.77 14.27 -13.99
N GLN A 175 11.66 14.88 -14.39
CA GLN A 175 11.65 16.10 -15.19
C GLN A 175 11.32 17.32 -14.30
N PRO A 176 12.31 18.14 -13.90
CA PRO A 176 12.06 19.34 -13.10
C PRO A 176 11.19 20.36 -13.84
N LEU A 177 10.55 21.25 -13.08
CA LEU A 177 9.79 22.36 -13.66
C LEU A 177 10.74 23.25 -14.47
N GLY A 178 10.37 23.59 -15.71
CA GLY A 178 11.16 24.45 -16.59
C GLY A 178 12.28 23.75 -17.35
N GLN A 179 12.46 22.42 -17.19
CA GLN A 179 13.43 21.65 -17.98
C GLN A 179 12.73 20.77 -19.03
N SER A 180 13.25 20.82 -20.26
CA SER A 180 12.72 20.04 -21.39
C SER A 180 13.06 18.56 -21.31
N GLN A 181 14.19 18.20 -20.68
CA GLN A 181 14.64 16.82 -20.57
C GLN A 181 14.62 16.30 -19.12
N PRO A 182 14.26 15.02 -18.91
CA PRO A 182 14.39 14.38 -17.61
C PRO A 182 15.85 14.17 -17.24
N SER A 183 16.17 14.36 -15.96
CA SER A 183 17.45 14.04 -15.34
C SER A 183 17.34 12.76 -14.52
N THR A 184 18.34 11.90 -14.57
CA THR A 184 18.46 10.75 -13.68
C THR A 184 18.98 11.22 -12.32
N ARG A 185 18.31 10.81 -11.24
CA ARG A 185 18.69 11.15 -9.85
C ARG A 185 18.53 9.95 -8.94
N ARG A 186 19.29 9.93 -7.85
CA ARG A 186 19.16 8.93 -6.78
C ARG A 186 18.52 9.56 -5.54
N ILE A 187 17.49 8.88 -5.01
CA ILE A 187 16.72 9.37 -3.86
C ILE A 187 16.50 8.27 -2.81
N GLU A 188 16.37 8.69 -1.56
CA GLU A 188 16.00 7.89 -0.40
C GLU A 188 14.53 8.19 -0.06
N PRO A 189 13.55 7.39 -0.53
CA PRO A 189 12.14 7.73 -0.39
C PRO A 189 11.60 7.43 1.01
N HIS A 190 11.00 8.45 1.65
CA HIS A 190 10.44 8.35 3.01
C HIS A 190 8.94 8.12 3.03
N GLY A 191 8.22 8.63 2.03
CA GLY A 191 6.76 8.51 2.00
C GLY A 191 6.11 9.13 0.77
N ILE A 192 4.83 8.84 0.59
CA ILE A 192 3.97 9.47 -0.41
C ILE A 192 2.93 10.31 0.31
N VAL A 193 2.78 11.56 -0.14
CA VAL A 193 1.85 12.54 0.43
C VAL A 193 0.89 12.99 -0.65
N PHE A 194 -0.39 13.03 -0.29
CA PHE A 194 -1.41 13.64 -1.12
C PHE A 194 -1.61 15.10 -0.70
N TYR A 195 -1.29 16.04 -1.58
CA TYR A 195 -1.38 17.47 -1.30
C TYR A 195 -1.91 18.23 -2.51
N GLN A 196 -2.92 19.08 -2.31
CA GLN A 196 -3.56 19.92 -3.34
C GLN A 196 -3.87 19.15 -4.65
N GLY A 197 -4.44 17.95 -4.54
CA GLY A 197 -4.87 17.18 -5.71
C GLY A 197 -3.73 16.52 -6.49
N SER A 198 -2.55 16.35 -5.88
CA SER A 198 -1.42 15.64 -6.50
C SER A 198 -0.66 14.79 -5.49
N LEU A 199 -0.07 13.70 -5.96
CA LEU A 199 0.84 12.88 -5.16
C LEU A 199 2.26 13.43 -5.22
N TYR A 200 2.91 13.49 -4.06
CA TYR A 200 4.30 13.88 -3.89
C TYR A 200 5.05 12.77 -3.19
N VAL A 201 6.25 12.47 -3.67
CA VAL A 201 7.20 11.62 -2.99
C VAL A 201 8.10 12.52 -2.15
N ILE A 202 8.12 12.27 -0.85
CA ILE A 202 9.05 12.92 0.08
C ILE A 202 10.28 12.02 0.17
N ALA A 203 11.44 12.56 -0.17
CA ALA A 203 12.67 11.79 -0.27
C ALA A 203 13.90 12.67 -0.04
N ASP A 204 14.98 12.09 0.49
CA ASP A 204 16.28 12.75 0.50
C ASP A 204 17.03 12.52 -0.82
N ALA A 205 17.64 13.57 -1.36
CA ALA A 205 18.55 13.47 -2.48
C ALA A 205 19.89 12.86 -2.02
N CYS A 206 20.37 11.82 -2.71
CA CYS A 206 21.67 11.21 -2.41
C CYS A 206 22.86 12.08 -2.85
N GLU A 207 22.63 13.00 -3.80
CA GLU A 207 23.66 13.86 -4.40
C GLU A 207 24.05 15.07 -3.52
N VAL A 208 23.27 15.37 -2.48
CA VAL A 208 23.48 16.55 -1.61
C VAL A 208 24.09 16.11 -0.29
N ALA A 209 25.16 16.80 0.13
CA ALA A 209 25.90 16.47 1.33
C ALA A 209 25.21 17.02 2.60
N GLY A 210 24.65 16.12 3.41
CA GLY A 210 24.20 16.36 4.80
C GLY A 210 23.04 17.35 5.01
N GLY A 211 22.38 17.29 6.17
CA GLY A 211 21.38 18.27 6.60
C GLY A 211 20.00 18.17 5.94
N ASP A 212 19.11 19.12 6.26
CA ASP A 212 17.73 19.18 5.73
C ASP A 212 17.67 19.66 4.28
N GLU A 213 18.77 20.19 3.75
CA GLU A 213 18.93 20.54 2.34
C GLU A 213 18.87 19.33 1.40
N ARG A 214 18.90 18.11 1.91
CA ARG A 214 18.69 16.87 1.14
C ARG A 214 17.22 16.64 0.81
N LEU A 215 16.30 17.15 1.63
CA LEU A 215 14.89 16.81 1.53
C LEU A 215 14.25 17.41 0.28
N ARG A 216 13.52 16.60 -0.48
CA ARG A 216 12.87 16.98 -1.72
C ARG A 216 11.41 16.57 -1.73
N HIS A 217 10.59 17.46 -2.30
CA HIS A 217 9.18 17.24 -2.58
C HIS A 217 9.01 16.98 -4.07
N LEU A 218 8.96 15.72 -4.47
CA LEU A 218 8.98 15.33 -5.87
C LEU A 218 7.57 14.99 -6.34
N LYS A 219 7.01 15.84 -7.21
CA LYS A 219 5.66 15.62 -7.74
C LYS A 219 5.63 14.38 -8.62
N LEU A 220 4.74 13.44 -8.31
CA LEU A 220 4.68 12.15 -9.01
C LEU A 220 4.42 12.31 -10.52
N ASP A 221 3.62 13.31 -10.91
CA ASP A 221 3.32 13.66 -12.31
C ASP A 221 4.58 13.87 -13.18
N ARG A 222 5.73 14.16 -12.54
CA ARG A 222 7.02 14.44 -13.20
C ARG A 222 7.95 13.23 -13.26
N PHE A 223 7.53 12.08 -12.73
CA PHE A 223 8.27 10.83 -12.82
C PHE A 223 8.03 10.19 -14.18
N ARG A 224 9.11 10.00 -14.95
CA ARG A 224 9.08 9.24 -16.20
C ARG A 224 9.38 7.76 -15.97
N LYS A 225 10.26 7.45 -15.02
CA LYS A 225 10.65 6.09 -14.62
C LYS A 225 11.11 6.09 -13.17
N ALA A 226 10.90 4.99 -12.47
CA ALA A 226 11.50 4.72 -11.17
C ALA A 226 11.99 3.27 -11.13
N THR A 227 13.20 3.07 -10.62
CA THR A 227 13.83 1.76 -10.46
C THR A 227 14.34 1.66 -9.03
N ALA A 228 13.94 0.61 -8.30
CA ALA A 228 14.52 0.33 -7.00
C ALA A 228 15.88 -0.35 -7.20
N LEU A 229 16.93 0.24 -6.63
CA LEU A 229 18.29 -0.29 -6.68
C LEU A 229 18.49 -1.34 -5.57
N ASP A 230 19.47 -2.22 -5.71
CA ASP A 230 19.90 -3.14 -4.64
C ASP A 230 20.86 -2.42 -3.66
N GLU A 231 20.44 -1.23 -3.24
CA GLU A 231 21.12 -0.38 -2.27
C GLU A 231 20.10 0.12 -1.25
N TRP A 232 20.48 0.16 0.02
CA TRP A 232 19.59 0.49 1.13
C TRP A 232 20.07 1.73 1.86
N PHE A 233 19.14 2.53 2.35
CA PHE A 233 19.43 3.67 3.20
C PHE A 233 18.91 3.42 4.62
N LYS A 234 19.55 4.06 5.61
CA LYS A 234 19.06 4.02 6.99
C LYS A 234 17.99 5.12 7.14
N PRO A 235 16.76 4.81 7.57
CA PRO A 235 15.78 5.82 7.90
C PRO A 235 16.34 6.79 8.95
N ARG A 236 16.03 8.08 8.81
CA ARG A 236 16.36 9.08 9.84
C ARG A 236 15.56 8.75 11.10
N ASP A 237 16.25 8.48 12.22
CA ASP A 237 15.62 8.10 13.50
C ASP A 237 14.66 9.20 14.02
N GLU A 238 14.82 10.46 13.57
CA GLU A 238 14.01 11.62 13.99
C GLU A 238 13.04 12.15 12.90
N PHE A 239 13.07 11.63 11.67
CA PHE A 239 12.20 12.12 10.60
C PHE A 239 10.82 11.47 10.67
N HIS A 240 9.92 12.10 11.43
CA HIS A 240 8.51 11.75 11.40
C HIS A 240 7.81 12.53 10.29
N LEU A 241 7.50 11.85 9.18
CA LEU A 241 6.77 12.42 8.05
C LEU A 241 5.50 13.18 8.49
N GLU A 242 4.76 12.63 9.46
CA GLU A 242 3.56 13.28 10.00
C GLU A 242 3.84 14.60 10.74
N ARG A 243 4.98 14.72 11.43
CA ARG A 243 5.38 15.94 12.14
C ARG A 243 5.85 17.00 11.15
N TYR A 244 6.65 16.59 10.17
CA TYR A 244 7.15 17.45 9.10
C TYR A 244 6.02 18.04 8.24
N LEU A 245 4.93 17.30 8.01
CA LEU A 245 3.80 17.77 7.20
C LEU A 245 2.82 18.70 7.95
N ARG A 246 2.96 18.83 9.28
CA ARG A 246 2.10 19.68 10.12
C ARG A 246 2.70 21.06 10.41
N GLU A 247 4.00 21.21 10.16
CA GLU A 247 4.73 22.49 10.20
C GLU A 247 4.64 23.19 8.84
#